data_AF-A0A851NEW9-F1
#
_entry.id   AF-A0A851NEW9-F1
#
_cell.length_a   1.000
_cell.length_b   1.000
_cell.length_c   1.000
_cell.angle_alpha   90.00
_cell.angle_beta   90.00
_cell.angle_gamma   90.00
#
_symmetry.space_group_name_H-M   'P 1'
#
loop_
_entity.id
_entity.type
_entity.pdbx_description
1 polymer ?
#
loop_
_entity_poly.entity_id
_entity_poly.type
_entity_poly.pdbx_seq_one_letter_code
_entity_poly.pdbx_strand_id
1 'polypeptide(L)'
;IMTARLAKACPINPRQRGFIRAAGCSENLKLLQLIIRQAKREHRQLGVVFVDIAKAFDTVNHQHILTGLKQKGVDLHIINLIKNMYENIYTNIT
;
A
#
# COMPACT_ATOMS: atom_id res chain seq x y z
N ILE A 1 12.06 9.48 -10.35
CA ILE A 1 13.22 9.53 -9.42
C ILE A 1 12.79 9.34 -7.96
N MET A 2 11.87 10.16 -7.43
CA MET A 2 11.34 10.05 -6.04
C MET A 2 10.79 8.65 -5.70
N THR A 3 9.87 8.13 -6.51
CA THR A 3 9.26 6.80 -6.32
C THR A 3 10.31 5.68 -6.22
N ALA A 4 11.36 5.72 -7.04
CA ALA A 4 12.42 4.72 -7.01
C ALA A 4 13.25 4.79 -5.72
N ARG A 5 13.55 6.00 -5.24
CA ARG A 5 14.24 6.21 -3.95
C ARG A 5 13.40 5.71 -2.78
N LEU A 6 12.10 6.03 -2.78
CA LEU A 6 11.17 5.56 -1.76
C LEU A 6 10.96 4.05 -1.81
N ALA A 7 10.84 3.44 -2.99
CA ALA A 7 10.72 2.00 -3.13
C ALA A 7 11.96 1.25 -2.60
N LYS A 8 13.16 1.85 -2.73
CA LYS A 8 14.40 1.30 -2.17
C LYS A 8 14.43 1.38 -0.64
N ALA A 9 14.02 2.51 -0.05
CA ALA A 9 14.02 2.71 1.40
C ALA A 9 12.84 2.01 2.11
N CYS A 10 11.70 1.90 1.42
CA CYS A 10 10.47 1.31 1.91
C CYS A 10 10.11 0.10 1.04
N PRO A 11 10.81 -1.04 1.20
CA PRO A 11 10.52 -2.24 0.42
C PRO A 11 9.07 -2.69 0.66
N ILE A 12 8.35 -2.85 -0.44
CA ILE A 12 6.94 -3.26 -0.44
C ILE A 12 6.88 -4.79 -0.33
N ASN A 13 5.83 -5.32 0.31
CA ASN A 13 5.60 -6.76 0.39
C ASN A 13 5.55 -7.38 -1.03
N PRO A 14 6.25 -8.50 -1.30
CA PRO A 14 6.23 -9.16 -2.61
C PRO A 14 4.84 -9.62 -3.08
N ARG A 15 3.85 -9.69 -2.19
CA ARG A 15 2.45 -10.03 -2.50
C ARG A 15 1.57 -8.81 -2.82
N GLN A 16 2.07 -7.59 -2.62
CA GLN A 16 1.35 -6.38 -3.00
C GLN A 16 1.21 -6.33 -4.52
N ARG A 17 0.02 -6.00 -5.00
CA ARG A 17 -0.25 -5.80 -6.43
C ARG A 17 -0.88 -4.45 -6.75
N GLY A 18 -1.43 -3.76 -5.75
CA GLY A 18 -1.92 -2.39 -5.89
C GLY A 18 -0.77 -1.38 -5.96
N PHE A 19 -0.91 -0.37 -6.81
CA PHE A 19 0.00 0.78 -6.95
C PHE A 19 1.47 0.42 -7.26
N ILE A 20 1.73 -0.78 -7.77
CA ILE A 20 3.03 -1.19 -8.28
C ILE A 20 2.94 -1.59 -9.75
N ARG A 21 4.07 -1.60 -10.45
CA ARG A 21 4.14 -2.10 -11.83
C ARG A 21 4.09 -3.64 -11.82
N ALA A 22 2.88 -4.20 -11.84
CA ALA A 22 2.61 -5.63 -11.88
C ALA A 22 1.34 -5.92 -12.69
N ALA A 23 0.97 -7.20 -12.84
CA ALA A 23 -0.26 -7.64 -13.51
C ALA A 23 -1.57 -7.25 -12.75
N GLY A 24 -1.46 -6.40 -11.73
CA GLY A 24 -2.58 -5.94 -10.90
C GLY A 24 -3.22 -7.05 -10.09
N CYS A 25 -4.51 -6.90 -9.79
CA CYS A 25 -5.26 -7.81 -8.92
C CYS A 25 -5.52 -9.20 -9.53
N SER A 26 -5.29 -9.37 -10.84
CA SER A 26 -5.53 -10.63 -11.55
C SER A 26 -4.75 -11.81 -10.96
N GLU A 27 -3.51 -11.58 -10.54
CA GLU A 27 -2.65 -12.59 -9.93
C GLU A 27 -3.17 -13.03 -8.56
N ASN A 28 -3.55 -12.07 -7.70
CA ASN A 28 -4.12 -12.35 -6.39
C ASN A 28 -5.46 -13.09 -6.51
N LEU A 29 -6.30 -12.71 -7.48
CA LEU A 29 -7.56 -13.39 -7.76
C LEU A 29 -7.32 -14.84 -8.22
N LYS A 30 -6.35 -15.05 -9.11
CA LYS A 30 -6.00 -16.39 -9.59
C LYS A 30 -5.47 -17.27 -8.46
N LEU A 31 -4.61 -16.72 -7.61
CA LEU A 31 -4.09 -17.42 -6.43
C LEU A 31 -5.22 -17.84 -5.49
N LEU A 32 -6.14 -16.92 -5.18
CA LEU A 32 -7.31 -17.22 -4.34
C LEU A 32 -8.18 -18.33 -4.95
N GLN A 33 -8.44 -18.28 -6.26
CA GLN A 33 -9.18 -19.34 -6.97
C GLN A 33 -8.49 -20.70 -6.85
N LEU A 34 -7.16 -20.74 -6.98
CA LEU A 34 -6.39 -21.99 -6.85
C LEU A 34 -6.46 -22.55 -5.42
N ILE A 35 -6.34 -21.70 -4.40
CA ILE A 35 -6.45 -22.11 -2.99
C ILE A 35 -7.85 -22.68 -2.70
N ILE A 36 -8.91 -22.02 -3.18
CA ILE A 36 -10.29 -22.50 -3.02
C ILE A 36 -10.48 -23.86 -3.72
N ARG A 37 -9.98 -24.01 -4.94
CA ARG A 37 -10.07 -25.28 -5.69
C ARG A 37 -9.31 -26.41 -4.99
N GLN A 38 -8.12 -26.11 -4.45
CA GLN A 38 -7.32 -27.08 -3.70
C GLN A 38 -8.07 -27.58 -2.46
N ALA A 39 -8.59 -26.66 -1.64
CA ALA A 39 -9.33 -27.01 -0.42
C ALA A 39 -10.55 -27.89 -0.73
N LYS A 40 -11.28 -27.58 -1.80
CA LYS A 40 -12.39 -28.43 -2.29
C LYS A 40 -11.94 -29.83 -2.69
N ARG A 41 -10.84 -29.94 -3.44
CA ARG A 41 -10.31 -31.24 -3.92
C ARG A 41 -9.83 -32.12 -2.76
N GLU A 42 -9.29 -31.51 -1.72
CA GLU A 42 -8.72 -32.22 -0.56
C GLU A 42 -9.72 -32.36 0.60
N HIS A 43 -10.97 -31.95 0.41
CA HIS A 43 -12.00 -31.95 1.46
C HIS A 43 -11.59 -31.24 2.75
N ARG A 44 -10.80 -30.16 2.64
CA ARG A 44 -10.36 -29.35 3.79
C ARG A 44 -11.24 -28.12 3.96
N GLN A 45 -11.41 -27.70 5.21
CA GLN A 45 -12.03 -26.42 5.54
C GLN A 45 -11.09 -25.26 5.18
N LEU A 46 -11.65 -24.17 4.65
CA LEU A 46 -10.93 -22.96 4.28
C LEU A 46 -11.72 -21.73 4.76
N GLY A 47 -11.10 -20.91 5.60
CA GLY A 47 -11.60 -19.57 5.95
C GLY A 47 -10.91 -18.49 5.13
N VAL A 48 -11.67 -17.52 4.62
CA VAL A 48 -11.14 -16.36 3.89
C VAL A 48 -11.72 -15.10 4.53
N VAL A 49 -10.86 -14.15 4.88
CA VAL A 49 -11.24 -12.85 5.46
C VAL A 49 -10.88 -11.74 4.49
N PHE A 50 -11.86 -10.91 4.16
CA PHE A 50 -11.67 -9.68 3.39
C PHE A 50 -11.69 -8.50 4.36
N VAL A 51 -10.62 -7.71 4.35
CA VAL A 51 -10.50 -6.50 5.17
C VAL A 51 -10.48 -5.31 4.25
N ASP A 52 -11.33 -4.33 4.54
CA ASP A 52 -11.39 -3.04 3.84
C ASP A 52 -11.21 -1.89 4.83
N ILE A 53 -10.52 -0.83 4.38
CA ILE A 53 -10.28 0.37 5.19
C ILE A 53 -11.10 1.51 4.60
N ALA A 54 -12.13 1.92 5.34
CA ALA A 54 -13.00 3.01 4.94
C ALA A 54 -12.20 4.32 4.78
N LYS A 55 -12.33 4.97 3.61
CA LYS A 55 -11.68 6.25 3.30
C LYS A 55 -10.16 6.24 3.60
N ALA A 56 -9.45 5.22 3.15
CA ALA A 56 -8.04 5.01 3.50
C ALA A 56 -7.11 6.20 3.18
N PHE A 57 -7.40 6.99 2.14
CA PHE A 57 -6.61 8.19 1.83
C PHE A 57 -6.96 9.38 2.73
N ASP A 58 -8.22 9.54 3.11
CA ASP A 58 -8.68 10.66 3.95
C ASP A 58 -8.40 10.44 5.44
N THR A 59 -8.31 9.18 5.87
CA THR A 59 -8.24 8.81 7.30
C THR A 59 -6.83 8.59 7.82
N VAL A 60 -5.82 8.47 6.94
CA VAL A 60 -4.44 8.29 7.36
C VAL A 60 -3.89 9.61 7.91
N ASN A 61 -3.52 9.62 9.19
CA ASN A 61 -2.90 10.78 9.83
C ASN A 61 -1.54 11.11 9.16
N HIS A 62 -1.38 12.34 8.69
CA HIS A 62 -0.14 12.79 8.03
C HIS A 62 1.10 12.65 8.93
N GLN A 63 0.97 12.84 10.25
CA GLN A 63 2.08 12.65 11.19
C GLN A 63 2.54 11.19 11.25
N HIS A 64 1.62 10.24 11.05
CA HIS A 64 1.97 8.81 10.97
C HIS A 64 2.76 8.50 9.70
N ILE A 65 2.43 9.14 8.56
CA ILE A 65 3.22 9.03 7.32
C ILE A 65 4.66 9.48 7.59
N LEU A 66 4.85 10.68 8.17
CA LEU A 66 6.17 11.22 8.45
C LEU A 66 6.98 10.36 9.43
N THR A 67 6.32 9.86 10.47
CA THR A 67 6.95 8.97 11.46
C THR A 67 7.37 7.65 10.83
N GLY A 68 6.51 7.06 9.99
CA GLY A 68 6.80 5.83 9.25
C GLY A 68 8.01 6.00 8.31
N LEU A 69 8.10 7.12 7.60
CA LEU A 69 9.25 7.41 6.72
C LEU A 69 10.55 7.56 7.51
N LYS A 70 10.52 8.23 8.67
CA LYS A 70 11.69 8.34 9.57
C LYS A 70 12.16 6.96 10.05
N GLN A 71 11.23 6.10 10.48
CA GLN A 71 11.54 4.74 10.93
C GLN A 71 12.14 3.87 9.82
N LYS A 72 11.79 4.14 8.56
CA LYS A 72 12.36 3.45 7.39
C LYS A 72 13.70 4.01 6.92
N GLY A 73 14.26 4.98 7.64
CA GLY A 73 15.55 5.58 7.30
C GLY A 73 15.52 6.40 6.01
N VAL A 74 14.35 6.95 5.64
CA VAL A 74 14.23 7.83 4.49
C VAL A 74 14.98 9.14 4.77
N ASP A 75 15.70 9.61 3.77
CA ASP A 75 16.47 10.85 3.84
C ASP A 75 15.60 12.05 4.25
N LEU A 76 16.12 12.90 5.15
CA LEU A 76 15.37 14.00 5.75
C LEU A 76 14.87 15.01 4.71
N HIS A 77 15.61 15.23 3.62
CA HIS A 77 15.18 16.13 2.55
C HIS A 77 13.90 15.62 1.86
N ILE A 78 13.79 14.30 1.66
CA ILE A 78 12.60 13.67 1.10
C ILE A 78 11.42 13.74 2.07
N ILE A 79 11.67 13.51 3.36
CA ILE A 79 10.63 13.62 4.40
C ILE A 79 10.09 15.05 4.47
N ASN A 80 10.98 16.04 4.44
CA ASN A 80 10.59 17.46 4.44
C ASN A 80 9.81 17.84 3.18
N LEU A 81 10.20 17.32 2.01
CA LEU A 81 9.42 17.54 0.79
C LEU A 81 8.00 16.98 0.91
N ILE A 82 7.85 15.74 1.36
CA ILE A 82 6.54 15.10 1.56
C ILE A 82 5.72 15.87 2.61
N LYS A 83 6.35 16.32 3.69
CA LYS A 83 5.71 17.17 4.70
C LYS A 83 5.14 18.44 4.07
N ASN A 84 5.94 19.16 3.29
CA ASN A 84 5.51 20.39 2.63
C ASN A 84 4.38 20.15 1.62
N MET A 85 4.31 18.95 1.02
CA MET A 85 3.19 18.57 0.16
C MET A 85 1.87 18.39 0.92
N TYR A 86 1.88 18.23 2.25
CA TYR A 86 0.70 18.04 3.09
C TYR A 86 0.33 19.29 3.91
N GLU A 87 1.20 20.30 3.95
CA GLU A 87 0.99 21.53 4.72
C GLU A 87 0.44 22.66 3.85
N ASN A 88 -0.54 23.41 4.38
CA ASN A 88 -1.11 24.61 3.75
C ASN A 88 -1.61 24.41 2.30
N ILE A 89 -2.11 23.21 1.97
CA ILE A 89 -2.72 22.96 0.66
C ILE A 89 -4.16 23.48 0.66
N TYR A 90 -4.52 24.23 -0.38
CA TYR A 90 -5.90 24.62 -0.66
C TYR A 90 -6.14 24.52 -2.16
N THR A 91 -7.36 24.12 -2.54
CA THR A 91 -7.83 24.16 -3.92
C THR A 91 -8.92 25.22 -4.00
N ASN A 92 -8.70 26.28 -4.77
CA ASN A 92 -9.74 27.25 -5.08
C ASN A 92 -10.50 26.76 -6.31
N ILE A 93 -11.79 26.51 -6.16
CA ILE A 93 -12.69 26.21 -7.27
C ILE A 93 -13.52 27.47 -7.49
N THR A 94 -13.26 28.14 -8.61
CA THR A 94 -14.04 29.31 -9.08
C THR A 94 -15.10 28.86 -10.05
#